data_AF-X1GNF1-F1
#
_entry.id   AF-X1GNF1-F1
#
_cell.length_a   1.000
_cell.length_b   1.000
_cell.length_c   1.000
_cell.angle_alpha   90.00
_cell.angle_beta   90.00
_cell.angle_gamma   90.00
#
_symmetry.space_group_name_H-M   'P 1'
#
loop_
_entity.id
_entity.type
_entity.pdbx_description
1 polymer ?
#
loop_
_entity_poly.entity_id
_entity_poly.type
_entity_poly.pdbx_seq_one_letter_code
_entity_poly.pdbx_strand_id
1 'polypeptide(L)'
;MVSIDSKLINFLKKKGGLASYAEIIDAGFHKAILKAVLNSGQIQKIDRGLYRLSDGSTLSSPDLVAVSIKIPKGIVCLLSALAFHEATNEIPHYVDIAIPRGAHANKMK
;
A
#
# COMPACT_ATOMS: atom_id res chain seq x y z
N MET A 1 16.33 20.05 16.22
CA MET A 1 15.54 20.23 14.97
C MET A 1 15.13 18.84 14.50
N VAL A 2 13.97 18.33 14.93
CA VAL A 2 13.55 16.95 14.61
C VAL A 2 13.03 16.95 13.17
N SER A 3 13.80 16.36 12.24
CA SER A 3 13.50 16.41 10.81
C SER A 3 12.12 15.83 10.52
N ILE A 4 11.30 16.56 9.76
CA ILE A 4 9.91 16.17 9.44
C ILE A 4 9.87 14.81 8.70
N ASP A 5 10.97 14.45 8.04
CA ASP A 5 11.21 13.15 7.40
C ASP A 5 11.00 11.97 8.37
N SER A 6 11.49 12.09 9.61
CA SER A 6 11.35 11.04 10.64
C SER A 6 9.90 10.86 11.08
N LYS A 7 9.08 11.93 11.03
CA LYS A 7 7.64 11.84 11.35
C LYS A 7 6.87 11.06 10.30
N LEU A 8 7.17 11.26 9.02
CA LEU A 8 6.54 10.51 7.92
C LEU A 8 6.87 9.01 8.00
N ILE A 9 8.14 8.68 8.30
CA ILE A 9 8.57 7.29 8.48
C ILE A 9 7.86 6.64 9.67
N ASN A 10 7.74 7.34 10.80
CA ASN A 10 7.01 6.83 11.96
C ASN A 10 5.52 6.66 11.67
N PHE A 11 4.92 7.55 10.88
CA PHE A 11 3.54 7.40 10.42
C PHE A 11 3.35 6.14 9.57
N LEU A 12 4.23 5.93 8.58
CA LEU A 12 4.22 4.72 7.76
C LEU A 12 4.42 3.45 8.61
N LYS A 13 5.36 3.46 9.56
CA LYS A 13 5.57 2.32 10.49
C LYS A 13 4.31 2.00 11.29
N LYS A 14 3.63 3.03 11.83
CA LYS A 14 2.35 2.84 12.56
C LYS A 14 1.23 2.26 11.69
N LYS A 15 1.24 2.55 10.38
CA LYS A 15 0.29 2.03 9.40
C LYS A 15 0.68 0.64 8.84
N GLY A 16 1.75 0.02 9.35
CA GLY A 16 2.22 -1.28 8.85
C GLY A 16 3.16 -1.17 7.64
N GLY A 17 3.63 0.02 7.30
CA GLY A 17 4.65 0.26 6.29
C GLY A 17 4.13 0.59 4.88
N LEU A 18 2.81 0.70 4.69
CA LEU A 18 2.17 1.17 3.45
C LEU A 18 1.18 2.30 3.75
N ALA A 19 1.11 3.30 2.88
CA ALA A 19 0.07 4.33 2.92
C ALA A 19 -0.20 4.90 1.53
N SER A 20 -1.44 5.32 1.31
CA SER A 20 -1.81 6.08 0.12
C SER A 20 -1.36 7.54 0.20
N TYR A 21 -1.28 8.21 -0.96
CA TYR A 21 -1.03 9.65 -1.03
C TYR A 21 -2.08 10.44 -0.24
N ALA A 22 -3.36 10.04 -0.35
CA ALA A 22 -4.45 10.68 0.36
C ALA A 22 -4.25 10.62 1.88
N GLU A 23 -3.94 9.44 2.42
CA GLU A 23 -3.65 9.28 3.86
C GLU A 23 -2.45 10.11 4.34
N ILE A 24 -1.42 10.26 3.50
CA ILE A 24 -0.23 11.04 3.82
C ILE A 24 -0.57 12.54 3.87
N ILE A 25 -1.36 13.04 2.91
CA ILE A 25 -1.81 14.44 2.90
C ILE A 25 -2.77 14.71 4.06
N ASP A 26 -3.71 13.81 4.33
CA ASP A 26 -4.67 13.93 5.45
C ASP A 26 -3.96 13.91 6.81
N ALA A 27 -2.83 13.22 6.92
CA ALA A 27 -1.96 13.25 8.10
C ALA A 27 -1.12 14.55 8.22
N GLY A 28 -1.28 15.50 7.28
CA GLY A 28 -0.63 16.81 7.32
C GLY A 28 0.77 16.84 6.71
N PHE A 29 1.20 15.79 5.99
CA PHE A 29 2.49 15.80 5.31
C PHE A 29 2.37 16.43 3.92
N HIS A 30 3.23 17.40 3.61
CA HIS A 30 3.23 18.06 2.31
C HIS A 30 4.05 17.31 1.25
N LYS A 31 3.74 17.55 -0.03
CA LYS A 31 4.41 16.95 -1.20
C LYS A 31 5.93 17.14 -1.21
N ALA A 32 6.43 18.25 -0.67
CA ALA A 32 7.86 18.53 -0.60
C ALA A 32 8.61 17.50 0.27
N ILE A 33 8.07 17.18 1.44
CA ILE A 33 8.63 16.18 2.37
C ILE A 33 8.60 14.81 1.71
N LEU A 34 7.46 14.43 1.12
CA LEU A 34 7.33 13.14 0.43
C LEU A 34 8.40 12.97 -0.66
N LYS A 35 8.67 14.03 -1.44
CA LYS A 35 9.72 14.03 -2.46
C LYS A 35 11.13 13.91 -1.86
N ALA A 36 11.41 14.58 -0.75
CA ALA A 36 12.68 14.48 -0.06
C ALA A 36 12.93 13.06 0.49
N VAL A 37 11.92 12.44 1.10
CA VAL A 37 12.02 11.09 1.65
C VAL A 37 12.10 10.03 0.55
N LEU A 38 11.40 10.21 -0.57
CA LEU A 38 11.57 9.38 -1.78
C LEU A 38 13.00 9.46 -2.32
N ASN A 39 13.55 10.67 -2.46
CA ASN A 39 14.90 10.87 -2.99
C ASN A 39 15.99 10.31 -2.07
N SER A 40 15.75 10.29 -0.76
CA SER A 40 16.67 9.66 0.20
C SER A 40 16.56 8.13 0.25
N GLY A 41 15.62 7.52 -0.49
CA GLY A 41 15.47 6.07 -0.59
C GLY A 41 14.84 5.40 0.63
N GLN A 42 14.43 6.16 1.65
CA GLN A 42 13.80 5.62 2.86
C GLN A 42 12.37 5.12 2.62
N ILE A 43 11.71 5.64 1.59
CA ILE A 43 10.42 5.15 1.09
C ILE A 43 10.48 4.91 -0.40
N GLN A 44 9.66 3.98 -0.88
CA GLN A 44 9.50 3.63 -2.29
C GLN A 44 8.07 3.84 -2.74
N LYS A 45 7.91 4.24 -3.99
CA LYS A 45 6.60 4.33 -4.63
C LYS A 45 6.31 3.00 -5.33
N ILE A 46 5.33 2.24 -4.83
CA ILE A 46 4.92 0.97 -5.44
C ILE A 46 4.06 1.23 -6.68
N ASP A 47 3.10 2.15 -6.57
CA ASP A 47 2.19 2.49 -7.67
C ASP A 47 1.75 3.97 -7.56
N ARG A 48 0.94 4.44 -8.51
CA ARG A 48 0.28 5.75 -8.48
C ARG A 48 -0.46 5.95 -7.17
N GLY A 49 0.14 6.80 -6.32
CA GLY A 49 -0.44 7.21 -5.06
C GLY A 49 -0.29 6.18 -3.95
N LEU A 50 0.60 5.19 -4.08
CA LEU A 50 0.89 4.22 -3.02
C LEU A 50 2.38 4.23 -2.67
N TYR A 51 2.69 4.38 -1.39
CA TYR A 51 4.04 4.51 -0.87
C TYR A 51 4.31 3.45 0.20
N ARG A 52 5.50 2.86 0.16
CA ARG A 52 5.98 1.84 1.08
C ARG A 52 7.25 2.31 1.77
N LEU A 53 7.45 1.88 3.01
CA LEU A 53 8.75 1.97 3.66
C LEU A 53 9.75 0.99 3.00
N SER A 54 10.98 1.44 2.75
CA SER A 54 12.04 0.60 2.17
C SER A 54 12.54 -0.45 3.14
N ASP A 55 12.76 -0.05 4.40
CA ASP A 55 13.23 -0.95 5.47
C ASP A 55 12.05 -1.66 6.14
N GLY A 56 11.71 -2.84 5.61
CA GLY A 56 11.07 -3.89 6.38
C GLY A 56 9.64 -3.59 6.85
N SER A 57 8.70 -3.40 5.93
CA SER A 57 7.30 -3.63 6.26
C SER A 57 7.06 -5.14 6.39
N THR A 58 6.97 -5.67 7.61
CA THR A 58 6.55 -7.06 7.92
C THR A 58 5.05 -7.23 7.68
N LEU A 59 4.62 -6.95 6.46
CA LEU A 59 3.26 -7.24 6.03
C LEU A 59 3.22 -8.71 5.64
N SER A 60 2.30 -9.46 6.26
CA SER A 60 2.10 -10.88 5.96
C SER A 60 1.69 -11.08 4.49
N SER A 61 0.93 -10.14 3.92
CA SER A 61 0.53 -10.16 2.51
C SER A 61 0.61 -8.74 1.91
N PRO A 62 1.82 -8.27 1.52
CA PRO A 62 2.01 -6.89 1.07
C PRO A 62 1.17 -6.52 -0.15
N ASP A 63 0.95 -7.47 -1.06
CA ASP A 63 0.18 -7.24 -2.29
C ASP A 63 -1.32 -7.08 -1.99
N LEU A 64 -1.88 -7.89 -1.09
CA LEU A 64 -3.28 -7.77 -0.67
C LEU A 64 -3.53 -6.43 0.05
N VAL A 65 -2.58 -5.99 0.87
CA VAL A 65 -2.68 -4.69 1.57
C VAL A 65 -2.59 -3.54 0.56
N ALA A 66 -1.66 -3.61 -0.39
CA ALA A 66 -1.51 -2.62 -1.45
C ALA A 66 -2.80 -2.47 -2.28
N VAL A 67 -3.39 -3.59 -2.68
CA VAL A 67 -4.65 -3.61 -3.45
C VAL A 67 -5.83 -3.10 -2.62
N SER A 68 -5.91 -3.49 -1.34
CA SER A 68 -6.98 -3.03 -0.44
C SER A 68 -6.96 -1.51 -0.21
N ILE A 69 -5.77 -0.92 -0.13
CA ILE A 69 -5.62 0.55 -0.03
C ILE A 69 -6.05 1.22 -1.35
N LYS A 70 -5.71 0.64 -2.50
CA LYS A 70 -6.03 1.22 -3.81
C LYS A 70 -7.50 1.07 -4.19
N ILE A 71 -8.14 -0.02 -3.78
CA ILE A 71 -9.52 -0.36 -4.12
C ILE A 71 -10.28 -0.60 -2.79
N PRO A 72 -10.59 0.47 -2.03
CA PRO A 72 -11.15 0.33 -0.68
C PRO A 72 -12.55 -0.30 -0.63
N LYS A 73 -13.27 -0.35 -1.76
CA LYS A 73 -14.58 -1.02 -1.91
C LYS A 73 -14.48 -2.39 -2.58
N GLY A 74 -13.27 -2.84 -2.91
CA GLY A 74 -13.05 -4.12 -3.56
C GLY A 74 -12.98 -5.25 -2.54
N ILE A 75 -13.34 -6.46 -2.95
CA ILE A 75 -13.32 -7.65 -2.12
C ILE A 75 -12.38 -8.67 -2.77
N VAL A 76 -11.39 -9.16 -2.02
CA VAL A 76 -10.48 -10.23 -2.49
C VAL A 76 -11.32 -11.47 -2.80
N CYS A 77 -11.11 -12.06 -3.98
CA CYS A 77 -11.92 -13.18 -4.45
C CYS A 77 -11.08 -14.27 -5.11
N LEU A 78 -11.74 -15.34 -5.57
CA LEU A 78 -11.14 -16.43 -6.35
C LEU A 78 -9.89 -17.02 -5.68
N LEU A 79 -8.81 -17.22 -6.45
CA LEU A 79 -7.61 -17.90 -6.00
C LEU A 79 -6.89 -17.10 -4.92
N SER A 80 -6.93 -15.76 -5.00
CA SER A 80 -6.36 -14.90 -3.95
C SER A 80 -7.07 -15.05 -2.61
N ALA A 81 -8.40 -15.21 -2.62
CA ALA A 81 -9.15 -15.44 -1.38
C ALA A 81 -8.82 -16.82 -0.79
N LEU A 82 -8.74 -17.85 -1.64
CA LEU A 82 -8.35 -19.19 -1.21
C LEU A 82 -6.93 -19.21 -0.61
N ALA A 83 -5.98 -18.56 -1.28
CA ALA A 83 -4.60 -18.48 -0.82
C ALA A 83 -4.49 -17.69 0.50
N PHE A 84 -5.26 -16.61 0.65
CA PHE A 84 -5.31 -15.83 1.89
C PHE A 84 -5.88 -16.63 3.07
N HIS A 85 -6.84 -17.51 2.82
CA HIS A 85 -7.42 -18.40 3.84
C HIS A 85 -6.67 -19.74 3.99
N GLU A 86 -5.48 -19.87 3.40
CA GLU A 86 -4.68 -21.11 3.42
C GLU A 86 -5.46 -22.34 2.93
N ALA A 87 -6.47 -22.12 2.07
CA ALA A 87 -7.36 -23.14 1.52
C ALA A 87 -6.88 -23.68 0.16
N THR A 88 -5.69 -23.28 -0.28
CA THR A 88 -5.02 -23.78 -1.49
C THR A 88 -3.51 -23.79 -1.28
N ASN A 89 -2.82 -24.64 -2.04
CA ASN A 89 -1.36 -24.72 -2.09
C ASN A 89 -0.79 -24.02 -3.34
N GLU A 90 -1.66 -23.54 -4.22
CA GLU A 90 -1.27 -22.76 -5.39
C GLU A 90 -0.83 -21.35 -4.97
N ILE A 91 0.29 -20.88 -5.53
CA ILE A 91 0.79 -19.53 -5.31
C ILE A 91 0.16 -18.62 -6.38
N PRO A 92 -0.74 -17.68 -6.03
CA PRO A 92 -1.37 -16.81 -7.01
C PRO A 92 -0.33 -15.87 -7.65
N HIS A 93 -0.30 -15.81 -8.99
CA HIS A 93 0.54 -14.86 -9.71
C HIS A 93 -0.05 -13.44 -9.77
N TYR A 94 -1.33 -13.31 -9.46
CA TYR A 94 -2.08 -12.06 -9.47
C TYR A 94 -3.01 -12.00 -8.25
N VAL A 95 -3.37 -10.77 -7.86
CA VAL A 95 -4.42 -10.53 -6.86
C VAL A 95 -5.77 -10.38 -7.57
N ASP A 96 -6.67 -11.32 -7.33
CA ASP A 96 -8.04 -11.30 -7.77
C ASP A 96 -8.89 -10.45 -6.83
N ILE A 97 -9.57 -9.44 -7.42
CA ILE A 97 -10.44 -8.54 -6.68
C ILE A 97 -11.76 -8.30 -7.41
N ALA A 98 -12.86 -8.51 -6.69
CA ALA A 98 -14.19 -8.14 -7.13
C ALA A 98 -14.44 -6.66 -6.80
N ILE A 99 -15.02 -5.92 -7.75
CA ILE A 99 -15.40 -4.51 -7.57
C ILE A 99 -16.91 -4.33 -7.78
N PRO A 100 -17.52 -3.30 -7.17
CA PRO A 100 -18.93 -3.00 -7.38
C PRO A 100 -19.24 -2.77 -8.87
N ARG A 101 -20.46 -3.14 -9.29
CA ARG A 101 -20.95 -2.84 -10.64
C ARG A 101 -20.90 -1.33 -10.90
N GLY A 102 -20.35 -0.94 -12.05
CA GLY A 102 -20.17 0.47 -12.43
C GLY A 102 -18.94 1.16 -11.81
N ALA A 103 -18.17 0.48 -10.97
CA ALA A 103 -16.88 0.99 -10.50
C ALA A 103 -15.77 0.72 -11.53
N HIS A 104 -14.77 1.59 -11.58
CA HIS A 104 -13.57 1.40 -12.39
C HIS A 104 -12.35 1.30 -11.47
N ALA A 105 -11.65 0.16 -11.51
CA ALA A 105 -10.39 -0.02 -10.81
C ALA A 105 -9.21 0.17 -11.76
N ASN A 106 -8.21 0.95 -11.33
CA ASN A 106 -6.96 1.05 -12.08
C ASN A 106 -6.11 -0.19 -11.85
N LYS A 107 -5.73 -0.87 -12.94
CA LYS A 107 -4.84 -2.04 -12.86
C LYS A 107 -3.50 -1.62 -12.22
N MET A 108 -3.03 -2.41 -11.25
CA MET A 108 -1.63 -2.32 -10.78
C MET A 108 -0.73 -3.02 -11.80
N LYS A 109 0.47 -2.49 -12.04
CA LYS A 109 1.46 -3.10 -12.92
C LYS A 109 2.34 -4.06 -12.14
#